data_AF-A0A2A9M2V8-F1
#
_entry.id   AF-A0A2A9M2V8-F1
#
_cell.length_a   1.000
_cell.length_b   1.000
_cell.length_c   1.000
_cell.angle_alpha   90.00
_cell.angle_beta   90.00
_cell.angle_gamma   90.00
#
_symmetry.space_group_name_H-M   'P 1'
#
loop_
_entity.id
_entity.type
_entity.pdbx_description
1 polymer ?
#
loop_
_entity_poly.entity_id
_entity_poly.type
_entity_poly.pdbx_seq_one_letter_code
_entity_poly.pdbx_strand_id
1 'polypeptide(L)'
;MKAWLLALALAAGMTGARAASFDCAKATTFVEREICGNPALSRLDDALAKDYQDVVYDFGNWPTEDPPEYRQFIASQKAWLKARNRCTTTQCLVDSYRKRIDVLCGTIDVPTERDRATCRSNGGLGGLELQH
;
A
#
# COMPACT_ATOMS: atom_id res chain seq x y z
N MET A 1 -40.63 11.63 38.94
CA MET A 1 -41.18 12.32 37.75
C MET A 1 -40.60 13.73 37.68
N LYS A 2 -40.41 14.28 36.47
CA LYS A 2 -39.52 15.39 36.05
C LYS A 2 -38.03 15.02 35.97
N ALA A 3 -37.24 15.42 34.97
CA ALA A 3 -37.37 15.59 33.53
C ALA A 3 -35.97 16.07 33.07
N TRP A 4 -35.33 15.31 32.20
CA TRP A 4 -34.42 15.71 31.11
C TRP A 4 -33.41 16.85 31.35
N LEU A 5 -32.12 16.53 31.25
CA LEU A 5 -31.21 17.25 30.34
C LEU A 5 -30.28 16.26 29.65
N LEU A 6 -30.50 16.13 28.33
CA LEU A 6 -29.63 15.47 27.37
C LEU A 6 -28.36 16.31 27.21
N ALA A 7 -27.20 15.76 27.54
CA ALA A 7 -25.93 16.22 27.01
C ALA A 7 -25.50 15.26 25.90
N LEU A 8 -26.05 15.48 24.71
CA LEU A 8 -25.68 14.81 23.48
C LEU A 8 -24.34 15.41 22.99
N ALA A 9 -23.21 14.96 23.55
CA ALA A 9 -21.89 15.26 23.00
C ALA A 9 -21.65 14.31 21.82
N LEU A 10 -22.26 14.63 20.68
CA LEU A 10 -21.99 13.99 19.40
C LEU A 10 -20.64 14.52 18.86
N ALA A 11 -19.53 13.99 19.38
CA ALA A 11 -18.23 14.17 18.73
C ALA A 11 -18.18 13.26 17.50
N ALA A 12 -18.75 13.76 16.40
CA ALA A 12 -18.59 13.20 15.07
C ALA A 12 -17.12 13.32 14.65
N GLY A 13 -16.38 12.24 14.83
CA GLY A 13 -14.99 12.10 14.39
C GLY A 13 -14.72 10.72 13.79
N MET A 14 -15.71 10.10 13.16
CA MET A 14 -15.50 8.90 12.35
C MET A 14 -14.86 9.30 11.02
N THR A 15 -13.55 9.57 11.03
CA THR A 15 -12.74 9.42 9.81
C THR A 15 -12.49 7.92 9.66
N GLY A 16 -13.52 7.22 9.19
CA GLY A 16 -13.45 5.80 8.86
C GLY A 16 -12.32 5.56 7.88
N ALA A 17 -11.46 4.60 8.26
CA ALA A 17 -10.37 4.01 7.51
C ALA A 17 -10.33 4.38 6.02
N ARG A 18 -9.44 5.30 5.65
CA ARG A 18 -8.92 5.32 4.28
C ARG A 18 -8.02 4.10 4.19
N ALA A 19 -8.44 3.11 3.41
CA ALA A 19 -7.79 1.82 3.32
C ALA A 19 -6.29 2.03 3.05
N ALA A 20 -5.51 1.77 4.08
CA ALA A 20 -4.11 1.43 3.97
C ALA A 20 -4.07 -0.09 4.15
N SER A 21 -2.99 -0.73 3.73
CA SER A 21 -2.79 -2.17 3.88
C SER A 21 -2.56 -2.60 5.35
N PHE A 22 -2.82 -1.70 6.31
CA PHE A 22 -2.65 -1.90 7.75
C PHE A 22 -3.67 -1.06 8.56
N ASP A 23 -3.78 -1.35 9.85
CA ASP A 23 -4.71 -0.68 10.75
C ASP A 23 -4.24 0.75 11.11
N CYS A 24 -4.87 1.75 10.49
CA CYS A 24 -4.56 3.16 10.74
C CYS A 24 -4.78 3.61 12.18
N ALA A 25 -5.60 2.92 12.98
CA ALA A 25 -5.76 3.25 14.40
C ALA A 25 -4.50 2.92 15.21
N LYS A 26 -3.60 2.09 14.66
CA LYS A 26 -2.32 1.69 15.27
C LYS A 26 -1.12 2.44 14.70
N ALA A 27 -1.33 3.44 13.87
CA ALA A 27 -0.24 4.22 13.27
C ALA A 27 0.54 5.02 14.35
N THR A 28 1.84 4.76 14.47
CA THR A 28 2.72 5.39 15.47
C THR A 28 3.89 6.16 14.86
N THR A 29 4.25 5.86 13.62
CA THR A 29 5.36 6.52 12.91
C THR A 29 4.89 7.65 12.00
N PHE A 30 5.80 8.53 11.58
CA PHE A 30 5.52 9.52 10.53
C PHE A 30 4.98 8.83 9.27
N VAL A 31 5.65 7.79 8.81
CA VAL A 31 5.29 7.06 7.58
C VAL A 31 3.88 6.48 7.67
N GLU A 32 3.53 5.81 8.76
CA GLU A 32 2.19 5.23 8.93
C GLU A 32 1.11 6.30 8.96
N ARG A 33 1.31 7.38 9.73
CA ARG A 33 0.35 8.49 9.79
C ARG A 33 0.19 9.17 8.44
N GLU A 34 1.29 9.36 7.71
CA GLU A 34 1.29 9.99 6.39
C GLU A 34 0.54 9.13 5.36
N ILE A 35 0.73 7.80 5.37
CA ILE A 35 -0.04 6.87 4.52
C ILE A 35 -1.53 6.93 4.84
N CYS A 36 -1.90 6.92 6.13
CA CYS A 36 -3.30 6.97 6.56
C CYS A 36 -3.98 8.33 6.29
N GLY A 37 -3.22 9.42 6.41
CA GLY A 37 -3.73 10.79 6.26
C GLY A 37 -3.80 11.28 4.81
N ASN A 38 -2.99 10.71 3.91
CA ASN A 38 -2.87 11.14 2.53
C ASN A 38 -3.57 10.16 1.56
N PRO A 39 -4.69 10.54 0.93
CA PRO A 39 -5.45 9.65 0.04
C PRO A 39 -4.65 9.12 -1.15
N ALA A 40 -3.65 9.85 -1.63
CA ALA A 40 -2.81 9.38 -2.73
C ALA A 40 -1.84 8.28 -2.26
N LEU A 41 -1.25 8.44 -1.07
CA LEU A 41 -0.39 7.42 -0.48
C LEU A 41 -1.15 6.18 -0.04
N SER A 42 -2.35 6.33 0.53
CA SER A 42 -3.21 5.18 0.87
C SER A 42 -3.56 4.36 -0.36
N ARG A 43 -3.91 4.99 -1.50
CA ARG A 43 -4.11 4.27 -2.76
C ARG A 43 -2.86 3.57 -3.28
N LEU A 44 -1.69 4.20 -3.17
CA LEU A 44 -0.42 3.58 -3.55
C LEU A 44 -0.09 2.37 -2.67
N ASP A 45 -0.42 2.44 -1.38
CA ASP A 45 -0.25 1.35 -0.43
C ASP A 45 -1.16 0.16 -0.72
N ASP A 46 -2.44 0.42 -0.99
CA ASP A 46 -3.41 -0.60 -1.40
C ASP A 46 -2.99 -1.28 -2.71
N ALA A 47 -2.58 -0.50 -3.71
CA ALA A 47 -2.13 -1.02 -4.99
C ALA A 47 -0.93 -1.97 -4.84
N LEU A 48 0.10 -1.52 -4.13
CA LEU A 48 1.29 -2.32 -3.86
C LEU A 48 0.95 -3.58 -3.06
N ALA A 49 0.04 -3.49 -2.09
CA ALA A 49 -0.40 -4.65 -1.31
C ALA A 49 -1.10 -5.69 -2.19
N LYS A 50 -1.96 -5.24 -3.11
CA LYS A 50 -2.58 -6.12 -4.11
C LYS A 50 -1.53 -6.77 -5.02
N ASP A 51 -0.62 -5.98 -5.59
CA ASP A 51 0.42 -6.50 -6.48
C ASP A 51 1.34 -7.51 -5.75
N TYR A 52 1.64 -7.25 -4.48
CA TYR A 52 2.40 -8.17 -3.65
C TYR A 52 1.67 -9.51 -3.44
N GLN A 53 0.37 -9.48 -3.12
CA GLN A 53 -0.44 -10.70 -2.97
C GLN A 53 -0.49 -11.50 -4.26
N ASP A 54 -0.64 -10.81 -5.38
CA ASP A 54 -0.68 -11.37 -6.72
C ASP A 54 0.65 -12.08 -7.07
N VAL A 55 1.82 -11.48 -6.75
CA VAL A 55 3.13 -12.13 -6.91
C VAL A 55 3.30 -13.35 -5.99
N VAL A 56 2.86 -13.25 -4.72
CA VAL A 56 2.94 -14.38 -3.77
C VAL A 56 2.06 -15.55 -4.24
N TYR A 57 0.88 -15.25 -4.77
CA TYR A 57 -0.01 -16.26 -5.36
C TYR A 57 0.65 -16.97 -6.53
N ASP A 58 1.29 -16.24 -7.44
CA ASP A 58 1.98 -16.82 -8.59
C ASP A 58 3.09 -17.80 -8.16
N PHE A 59 3.88 -17.43 -7.15
CA PHE A 59 4.87 -18.33 -6.56
C PHE A 59 4.26 -19.56 -5.87
N GLY A 60 3.06 -19.44 -5.30
CA GLY A 60 2.32 -20.59 -4.77
C GLY A 60 1.91 -21.60 -5.84
N ASN A 61 1.84 -21.20 -7.11
CA ASN A 61 1.55 -22.05 -8.26
C ASN A 61 2.82 -22.46 -9.03
N TRP A 62 4.00 -22.14 -8.51
CA TRP A 62 5.27 -22.48 -9.15
C TRP A 62 5.51 -24.00 -9.14
N PRO A 63 6.15 -24.61 -10.16
CA PRO A 63 6.39 -26.06 -10.21
C PRO A 63 7.27 -26.64 -9.09
N THR A 64 7.92 -25.78 -8.31
CA THR A 64 8.89 -26.16 -7.28
C THR A 64 8.54 -25.44 -5.99
N GLU A 65 8.56 -26.16 -4.88
CA GLU A 65 8.36 -25.57 -3.56
C GLU A 65 9.52 -24.64 -3.19
N ASP A 66 9.20 -23.46 -2.65
CA ASP A 66 10.15 -22.42 -2.20
C ASP A 66 11.31 -22.14 -3.20
N PRO A 67 11.00 -21.66 -4.41
CA PRO A 67 12.02 -21.36 -5.41
C PRO A 67 12.95 -20.23 -4.91
N PRO A 68 14.26 -20.24 -5.24
CA PRO A 68 15.19 -19.19 -4.84
C PRO A 68 14.70 -17.77 -5.16
N GLU A 69 13.99 -17.60 -6.26
CA GLU A 69 13.37 -16.37 -6.73
C GLU A 69 12.33 -15.84 -5.73
N TYR A 70 11.54 -16.72 -5.11
CA TYR A 70 10.59 -16.33 -4.08
C TYR A 70 11.31 -15.78 -2.84
N ARG A 71 12.35 -16.48 -2.37
CA ARG A 71 13.16 -16.00 -1.24
C ARG A 71 13.81 -14.64 -1.52
N GLN A 72 14.33 -14.45 -2.74
CA GLN A 72 14.90 -13.18 -3.17
C GLN A 72 13.82 -12.08 -3.24
N PHE A 73 12.63 -12.39 -3.77
CA PHE A 73 11.51 -11.46 -3.81
C PHE A 73 11.12 -11.00 -2.39
N ILE A 74 10.92 -11.94 -1.46
CA ILE A 74 10.59 -11.63 -0.06
C ILE A 74 11.69 -10.82 0.62
N ALA A 75 12.96 -11.15 0.38
CA ALA A 75 14.09 -10.38 0.90
C ALA A 75 14.07 -8.93 0.36
N SER A 76 13.79 -8.75 -0.94
CA SER A 76 13.69 -7.43 -1.56
C SER A 76 12.53 -6.61 -0.98
N GLN A 77 11.37 -7.23 -0.70
CA GLN A 77 10.21 -6.56 -0.11
C GLN A 77 10.51 -6.07 1.30
N LYS A 78 11.16 -6.91 2.12
CA LYS A 78 11.59 -6.54 3.47
C LYS A 78 12.62 -5.41 3.46
N ALA A 79 13.57 -5.44 2.52
CA ALA A 79 14.54 -4.37 2.35
C ALA A 79 13.87 -3.05 1.95
N TRP A 80 12.91 -3.10 1.02
CA TRP A 80 12.12 -1.94 0.63
C TRP A 80 11.33 -1.35 1.81
N LEU A 81 10.64 -2.16 2.62
CA LEU A 81 9.91 -1.69 3.80
C LEU A 81 10.84 -0.93 4.78
N LYS A 82 12.05 -1.46 5.02
CA LYS A 82 13.05 -0.79 5.85
C LYS A 82 13.49 0.55 5.26
N ALA A 83 13.64 0.64 3.94
CA ALA A 83 14.01 1.88 3.26
C ALA A 83 12.87 2.90 3.29
N ARG A 84 11.64 2.50 2.95
CA ARG A 84 10.42 3.33 3.01
C ARG A 84 10.24 3.93 4.40
N ASN A 85 10.43 3.14 5.45
CA ASN A 85 10.27 3.60 6.83
C ASN A 85 11.29 4.66 7.28
N ARG A 86 12.30 4.97 6.47
CA ARG A 86 13.25 6.08 6.70
C ARG A 86 12.83 7.39 6.05
N CYS A 87 11.76 7.39 5.24
CA CYS A 87 11.25 8.62 4.64
C CYS A 87 10.75 9.59 5.71
N THR A 88 11.07 10.87 5.52
CA THR A 88 10.67 11.98 6.39
C THR A 88 9.78 13.00 5.68
N THR A 89 9.47 12.77 4.39
CA THR A 89 8.60 13.63 3.58
C THR A 89 7.60 12.81 2.78
N THR A 90 6.46 13.41 2.45
CA THR A 90 5.44 12.82 1.58
C THR A 90 6.03 12.46 0.21
N GLN A 91 6.84 13.33 -0.38
CA GLN A 91 7.46 13.08 -1.70
C GLN A 91 8.37 11.84 -1.67
N CYS A 92 9.17 11.66 -0.61
CA CYS A 92 9.98 10.46 -0.44
C CYS A 92 9.13 9.19 -0.45
N LEU A 93 7.98 9.21 0.24
CA LEU A 93 7.06 8.07 0.25
C LEU A 93 6.47 7.82 -1.13
N VAL A 94 5.97 8.86 -1.80
CA VAL A 94 5.42 8.75 -3.16
C VAL A 94 6.43 8.11 -4.11
N ASP A 95 7.68 8.58 -4.09
CA ASP A 95 8.74 8.04 -4.96
C ASP A 95 9.11 6.61 -4.58
N SER A 96 9.13 6.28 -3.28
CA SER A 96 9.41 4.93 -2.79
C SER A 96 8.32 3.93 -3.21
N TYR A 97 7.05 4.31 -3.13
CA TYR A 97 5.92 3.48 -3.58
C TYR A 97 5.94 3.30 -5.08
N ARG A 98 6.06 4.37 -5.86
CA ARG A 98 6.10 4.30 -7.34
C ARG A 98 7.21 3.37 -7.82
N LYS A 99 8.43 3.56 -7.31
CA LYS A 99 9.56 2.68 -7.66
C LYS A 99 9.29 1.22 -7.32
N ARG A 100 8.64 0.95 -6.19
CA ARG A 100 8.36 -0.43 -5.80
C ARG A 100 7.24 -1.06 -6.63
N ILE A 101 6.18 -0.32 -6.92
CA ILE A 101 5.12 -0.75 -7.84
C ILE A 101 5.71 -1.06 -9.22
N ASP A 102 6.60 -0.20 -9.74
CA ASP A 102 7.30 -0.49 -11.01
C ASP A 102 8.12 -1.77 -10.96
N VAL A 103 8.80 -2.05 -9.83
CA VAL A 103 9.48 -3.32 -9.63
C VAL A 103 8.47 -4.47 -9.65
N LEU A 104 7.39 -4.42 -8.88
CA LEU A 104 6.39 -5.51 -8.81
C LEU A 104 5.69 -5.74 -10.16
N CYS A 105 5.34 -4.69 -10.90
CA CYS A 105 4.74 -4.79 -12.23
C CYS A 105 5.75 -5.20 -13.32
N GLY A 106 7.04 -4.97 -13.08
CA GLY A 106 8.12 -5.33 -13.99
C GLY A 106 8.75 -6.69 -13.68
N THR A 107 8.51 -7.25 -12.50
CA THR A 107 9.13 -8.50 -12.06
C THR A 107 8.23 -9.68 -12.35
N ILE A 108 8.92 -10.72 -12.83
CA ILE A 108 8.52 -12.11 -13.03
C ILE A 108 7.81 -12.38 -14.36
N ASP A 109 8.56 -13.00 -15.27
CA ASP A 109 8.04 -13.83 -16.37
C ASP A 109 7.42 -15.10 -15.77
N VAL A 110 6.35 -14.95 -14.97
CA VAL A 110 5.48 -16.07 -14.66
C VAL A 110 4.79 -16.43 -15.98
N PRO A 111 4.61 -17.72 -16.32
CA PRO A 111 3.92 -18.12 -17.55
C PRO A 111 2.45 -17.67 -17.66
N THR A 112 1.95 -16.83 -16.77
CA THR A 112 0.58 -16.34 -16.78
C THR A 112 0.53 -14.92 -17.36
N GLU A 113 -0.43 -14.71 -18.26
CA GLU A 113 -0.73 -13.47 -19.00
C GLU A 113 -1.16 -12.32 -18.07
N ARG A 114 -0.29 -11.84 -17.18
CA ARG A 114 -0.62 -10.64 -16.40
C ARG A 114 -0.30 -9.40 -17.23
N ASP A 115 -1.35 -8.70 -17.66
CA ASP A 115 -1.21 -7.40 -18.31
C ASP A 115 -0.56 -6.39 -17.36
N ARG A 116 0.70 -6.06 -17.64
CA ARG A 116 1.48 -5.00 -16.97
C ARG A 116 0.71 -3.67 -16.91
N ALA A 117 -0.19 -3.44 -17.87
CA ALA A 117 -1.09 -2.28 -17.91
C ALA A 117 -2.08 -2.25 -16.73
N THR A 118 -2.63 -3.39 -16.33
CA THR A 118 -3.58 -3.51 -15.22
C THR A 118 -2.89 -3.32 -13.85
N CYS A 119 -1.65 -3.79 -13.73
CA CYS A 119 -0.82 -3.55 -12.55
C CYS A 119 -0.54 -2.03 -12.38
N ARG A 120 -0.15 -1.36 -13.47
CA ARG A 120 0.07 0.09 -13.47
C ARG A 120 -1.22 0.90 -13.28
N SER A 121 -2.37 0.45 -13.79
CA SER A 121 -3.62 1.19 -13.59
C SER A 121 -4.11 1.15 -12.14
N ASN A 122 -3.79 0.09 -11.39
CA ASN A 122 -4.17 -0.05 -9.97
C ASN A 122 -3.34 0.85 -9.04
N GLY A 123 -2.09 1.19 -9.42
CA GLY A 123 -1.17 2.00 -8.59
C GLY A 123 -0.60 3.26 -9.24
N GLY A 124 -0.96 3.57 -10.48
CA GLY A 124 -0.20 4.50 -11.33
C GLY A 124 -1.07 5.34 -12.25
N LEU A 125 -1.45 6.52 -11.74
CA LEU A 125 -1.57 7.76 -12.52
C LEU A 125 -2.57 7.79 -13.69
N GLY A 126 -3.69 7.08 -13.61
CA GLY A 126 -4.85 7.37 -14.47
C GLY A 126 -5.52 8.75 -14.22
N GLY A 127 -4.79 9.79 -13.79
CA GLY A 127 -5.33 11.15 -13.69
C GLY A 127 -4.90 12.04 -12.51
N LEU A 128 -3.85 11.72 -11.75
CA LEU A 128 -3.33 12.62 -10.71
C LEU A 128 -2.00 13.24 -11.15
N GLU A 129 -2.11 14.16 -12.11
CA GLU A 129 -1.12 15.21 -12.31
C GLU A 129 -0.92 15.91 -10.96
N LEU A 130 0.30 15.87 -10.43
CA LEU A 130 0.68 16.67 -9.27
C LEU A 130 0.64 18.13 -9.74
N GLN A 131 -0.47 18.82 -9.49
CA GLN A 131 -0.51 20.26 -9.69
C GLN A 131 0.50 20.89 -8.72
N HIS A 132 1.52 21.50 -9.32
CA HIS A 132 2.51 22.34 -8.64
C HIS A 132 1.86 23.54 -7.96
#